data_AF-A0A5B6ZD34-F1
#
_entry.id   AF-A0A5B6ZD34-F1
#
_cell.length_a   1.000
_cell.length_b   1.000
_cell.length_c   1.000
_cell.angle_alpha   90.00
_cell.angle_beta   90.00
_cell.angle_gamma   90.00
#
_symmetry.space_group_name_H-M   'P 1'
#
loop_
_entity.id
_entity.type
_entity.pdbx_description
1 polymer ?
#
loop_
_entity_poly.entity_id
_entity_poly.type
_entity_poly.pdbx_seq_one_letter_code
_entity_poly.pdbx_strand_id
1 'polypeptide(L)'
;LVGAYPFEDPDEPKDFRKTIRRILHVQYSIPENVHTSPECRHLISRIFVADPAQRITIPEIRNHEWFLKNLPADLIVMDENTMNSQFEEPDQPMQSVDDIMQIIDEATLPAAGTRSLNQYLTGSLDIDDDMEEDLESDPDLD
;
A
#
# COMPACT_ATOMS: atom_id res chain seq x y z
N LEU A 1 19.08 0.65 -6.06
CA LEU A 1 19.57 1.09 -7.38
C LEU A 1 19.93 2.57 -7.39
N VAL A 2 18.97 3.50 -7.21
CA VAL A 2 19.24 4.96 -7.29
C VAL A 2 19.25 5.65 -5.91
N GLY A 3 18.54 5.10 -4.91
CA GLY A 3 18.49 5.68 -3.56
C GLY A 3 17.45 6.79 -3.37
N ALA A 4 16.64 7.06 -4.38
CA ALA A 4 15.51 7.99 -4.35
C ALA A 4 14.34 7.42 -5.17
N TYR A 5 13.14 7.98 -4.97
CA TYR A 5 11.95 7.57 -5.73
C TYR A 5 11.98 8.10 -7.17
N PRO A 6 11.50 7.31 -8.16
CA PRO A 6 11.65 7.62 -9.59
C PRO A 6 10.84 8.83 -10.08
N PHE A 7 9.76 9.20 -9.39
CA PHE A 7 8.84 10.27 -9.80
C PHE A 7 8.80 11.45 -8.82
N GLU A 8 9.46 11.35 -7.68
CA GLU A 8 9.49 12.42 -6.69
C GLU A 8 10.43 13.54 -7.15
N ASP A 9 10.13 14.76 -6.76
CA ASP A 9 11.03 15.88 -7.01
C ASP A 9 12.13 15.93 -5.94
N PRO A 10 13.42 15.88 -6.33
CA PRO A 10 14.51 15.89 -5.36
C PRO A 10 14.62 17.22 -4.60
N ASP A 11 14.18 18.33 -5.20
CA ASP A 11 14.21 19.67 -4.59
C ASP A 11 12.92 19.94 -3.78
N GLU A 12 11.80 19.35 -4.21
CA GLU A 12 10.47 19.57 -3.62
C GLU A 12 9.75 18.25 -3.28
N PRO A 13 10.25 17.44 -2.34
CA PRO A 13 9.74 16.09 -2.05
C PRO A 13 8.29 16.06 -1.57
N LYS A 14 7.78 17.18 -1.02
CA LYS A 14 6.40 17.31 -0.54
C LYS A 14 5.42 17.84 -1.60
N ASP A 15 5.87 18.14 -2.82
CA ASP A 15 4.96 18.51 -3.92
C ASP A 15 4.36 17.24 -4.58
N PHE A 16 3.32 16.71 -3.94
CA PHE A 16 2.57 15.57 -4.46
C PHE A 16 1.96 15.83 -5.83
N ARG A 17 1.60 17.07 -6.16
CA ARG A 17 1.01 17.42 -7.46
C ARG A 17 2.04 17.22 -8.57
N LYS A 18 3.30 17.58 -8.32
CA LYS A 18 4.41 17.37 -9.25
C LYS A 18 4.73 15.89 -9.40
N THR A 19 4.77 15.14 -8.30
CA THR A 19 4.97 13.68 -8.30
C THR A 19 3.89 12.95 -9.09
N ILE A 20 2.60 13.27 -8.86
CA ILE A 20 1.47 12.66 -9.60
C ILE A 20 1.57 12.96 -11.10
N ARG A 21 1.91 14.20 -11.48
CA ARG A 21 2.11 14.54 -12.90
C ARG A 21 3.23 13.72 -13.53
N ARG A 22 4.34 13.50 -12.81
CA ARG A 22 5.44 12.65 -13.31
C ARG A 22 5.03 11.19 -13.45
N ILE A 23 4.26 10.65 -12.51
CA ILE A 23 3.72 9.28 -12.59
C ILE A 23 2.84 9.11 -13.83
N LEU A 24 1.87 10.02 -14.05
CA LEU A 24 0.92 9.94 -15.16
C LEU A 24 1.60 9.99 -16.54
N HIS A 25 2.71 10.72 -16.64
CA HIS A 25 3.49 10.84 -17.88
C HIS A 25 4.71 9.91 -17.92
N VAL A 26 4.88 9.04 -16.91
CA VAL A 26 6.02 8.12 -16.79
C VAL A 26 7.37 8.85 -16.90
N GLN A 27 7.49 9.99 -16.23
CA GLN A 27 8.69 10.81 -16.24
C GLN A 27 9.64 10.39 -15.12
N TYR A 28 10.58 9.52 -15.44
CA TYR A 28 11.69 9.13 -14.56
C TYR A 28 13.01 9.14 -15.34
N SER A 29 14.12 9.30 -14.63
CA SER A 29 15.46 9.19 -15.21
C SER A 29 16.39 8.49 -14.23
N ILE A 30 17.25 7.62 -14.74
CA ILE A 30 18.32 7.01 -13.94
C ILE A 30 19.55 7.93 -14.04
N PRO A 31 20.04 8.51 -12.94
CA PRO A 31 21.20 9.40 -12.96
C PRO A 31 22.46 8.74 -13.56
N GLU A 32 23.31 9.52 -14.23
CA GLU A 32 24.51 9.01 -14.92
C GLU A 32 25.53 8.38 -13.98
N ASN A 33 25.59 8.85 -12.73
CA ASN A 33 26.45 8.30 -11.68
C ASN A 33 26.00 6.90 -11.20
N VAL A 34 24.83 6.42 -11.63
CA VAL A 34 24.31 5.09 -11.29
C VAL A 34 24.57 4.11 -12.44
N HIS A 35 25.55 3.24 -12.26
CA HIS A 35 25.85 2.18 -13.22
C HIS A 35 24.86 1.02 -13.08
N THR A 36 23.95 0.91 -14.04
CA THR A 36 23.00 -0.21 -14.19
C THR A 36 23.27 -0.97 -15.48
N SER A 37 23.11 -2.29 -15.46
CA SER A 37 23.27 -3.10 -16.67
C SER A 37 22.14 -2.79 -17.69
N PRO A 38 22.35 -3.02 -18.99
CA PRO A 38 21.32 -2.80 -20.01
C PRO A 38 20.03 -3.58 -19.72
N GLU A 39 20.15 -4.81 -19.25
CA GLU A 39 19.03 -5.70 -18.92
C GLU A 39 18.24 -5.14 -17.72
N CYS A 40 18.92 -4.53 -16.74
CA CYS A 40 18.28 -3.85 -15.62
C CYS A 40 17.41 -2.67 -16.11
N ARG A 41 17.96 -1.85 -17.01
CA ARG A 41 17.25 -0.69 -17.57
C ARG A 41 16.07 -1.14 -18.42
N HIS A 42 16.25 -2.21 -19.19
CA HIS A 42 15.18 -2.83 -19.98
C HIS A 42 14.04 -3.30 -19.08
N LEU A 43 14.33 -4.01 -17.99
CA LEU A 43 13.30 -4.45 -17.04
C LEU A 43 12.54 -3.26 -16.43
N ILE A 44 13.24 -2.21 -15.98
CA ILE A 44 12.61 -1.01 -15.42
C ILE A 44 11.68 -0.35 -16.46
N SER A 45 12.12 -0.24 -17.72
CA SER A 45 11.31 0.35 -18.79
C SER A 45 10.02 -0.44 -19.10
N ARG A 46 10.06 -1.76 -18.87
CA ARG A 46 8.91 -2.66 -19.04
C ARG A 46 7.94 -2.60 -17.87
N ILE A 47 8.40 -2.20 -16.68
CA ILE A 47 7.59 -2.01 -15.47
C ILE A 47 6.93 -0.63 -15.46
N PHE A 48 7.70 0.43 -15.74
CA PHE A 48 7.19 1.79 -15.80
C PHE A 48 6.55 2.06 -17.16
N VAL A 49 5.38 1.44 -17.36
CA VAL A 49 4.51 1.65 -18.52
C VAL A 49 3.16 2.20 -18.04
N ALA A 50 2.71 3.29 -18.66
CA ALA A 50 1.47 3.98 -18.30
C ALA A 50 0.26 3.07 -18.46
N ASP A 51 0.18 2.39 -19.60
CA ASP A 51 -0.88 1.43 -19.91
C ASP A 51 -0.65 0.11 -19.13
N PRO A 52 -1.54 -0.27 -18.20
CA PRO A 52 -1.43 -1.53 -17.47
C PRO A 52 -1.47 -2.76 -18.38
N ALA A 53 -2.17 -2.70 -19.53
CA ALA A 53 -2.28 -3.83 -20.45
C ALA A 53 -0.97 -4.14 -21.19
N GLN A 54 -0.08 -3.14 -21.30
CA GLN A 54 1.24 -3.28 -21.92
C GLN A 54 2.36 -3.48 -20.90
N ARG A 55 2.05 -3.39 -19.60
CA ARG A 55 3.01 -3.54 -18.52
C ARG A 55 3.42 -5.00 -18.40
N ILE A 56 4.72 -5.24 -18.21
CA ILE A 56 5.25 -6.59 -18.00
C ILE A 56 4.57 -7.27 -16.79
N THR A 57 4.23 -8.53 -16.95
CA THR A 57 3.58 -9.37 -15.95
C THR A 57 4.60 -10.05 -15.03
N ILE A 58 4.16 -10.55 -13.88
CA ILE A 58 5.03 -11.29 -12.95
C ILE A 58 5.69 -12.52 -13.62
N PRO A 59 4.95 -13.37 -14.38
CA PRO A 59 5.58 -14.49 -15.09
C PRO A 59 6.64 -14.05 -16.09
N GLU A 60 6.43 -12.94 -16.82
CA GLU A 60 7.44 -12.40 -17.73
C GLU A 60 8.66 -11.84 -16.99
N ILE A 61 8.48 -11.21 -15.82
CA ILE A 61 9.58 -10.76 -14.96
C ILE A 61 10.42 -11.94 -14.48
N ARG A 62 9.78 -13.04 -14.05
CA ARG A 62 10.46 -14.26 -13.60
C ARG A 62 11.32 -14.89 -14.70
N ASN A 63 10.91 -14.73 -15.95
CA ASN A 63 11.66 -15.20 -17.13
C ASN A 63 12.64 -14.16 -17.70
N HIS A 64 12.70 -12.95 -17.12
CA HIS A 64 13.57 -11.89 -17.63
C HIS A 64 15.03 -12.15 -17.27
N GLU A 65 15.94 -11.94 -18.24
CA GLU A 65 17.38 -12.24 -18.10
C GLU A 65 18.02 -11.61 -16.86
N TRP A 66 17.67 -10.35 -16.57
CA TRP A 66 18.15 -9.66 -15.37
C TRP A 66 17.72 -10.34 -14.06
N PHE A 67 16.52 -10.91 -14.00
CA PHE A 67 15.99 -11.58 -12.81
C PHE A 67 16.61 -12.97 -12.63
N LEU A 68 16.80 -13.70 -13.73
CA LEU A 68 17.40 -15.04 -13.72
C LEU A 68 18.90 -15.02 -13.39
N LYS A 69 19.58 -13.89 -13.61
CA LYS A 69 21.02 -13.76 -13.38
C LYS A 69 21.35 -13.91 -11.89
N ASN A 70 22.06 -14.98 -11.56
CA ASN A 70 22.44 -15.36 -10.19
C ASN A 70 21.23 -15.63 -9.26
N LEU A 71 20.10 -16.05 -9.82
CA LEU A 71 18.93 -16.45 -9.01
C LEU A 71 19.26 -17.73 -8.23
N PRO A 72 19.18 -17.73 -6.88
CA PRO A 72 19.40 -18.93 -6.08
C PRO A 72 18.39 -20.03 -6.41
N ALA A 73 18.86 -21.28 -6.51
CA ALA A 73 18.02 -22.43 -6.87
C ALA A 73 16.86 -22.64 -5.88
N ASP A 74 17.05 -22.33 -4.60
CA ASP A 74 16.03 -22.48 -3.56
C ASP A 74 14.78 -21.63 -3.85
N LEU A 75 14.96 -20.43 -4.42
CA LEU A 75 13.84 -19.55 -4.79
C LEU A 75 13.08 -20.03 -6.03
N ILE A 76 13.72 -20.83 -6.88
CA ILE A 76 13.10 -21.44 -8.07
C ILE A 76 12.20 -22.60 -7.63
N VAL A 77 12.69 -23.44 -6.69
CA VAL A 77 11.97 -24.61 -6.17
C VAL A 77 10.79 -24.22 -5.27
N MET A 78 10.89 -23.10 -4.54
CA MET A 78 9.78 -22.60 -3.72
C MET A 78 8.57 -22.20 -4.58
N ASP A 79 8.75 -21.55 -5.74
CA ASP A 79 7.60 -21.13 -6.58
C ASP A 79 6.77 -22.30 -7.13
N GLU A 80 7.41 -23.44 -7.43
CA GLU A 80 6.73 -24.66 -7.88
C GLU A 80 6.01 -25.39 -6.73
N ASN A 81 6.60 -25.41 -5.52
CA ASN A 81 6.02 -26.06 -4.35
C ASN A 81 5.02 -25.18 -3.59
N THR A 82 5.13 -23.85 -3.61
CA THR A 82 4.27 -22.92 -2.84
C THR A 82 2.86 -22.83 -3.40
N MET A 83 2.60 -23.26 -4.63
CA MET A 83 1.21 -23.42 -5.10
C MET A 83 0.50 -24.65 -4.52
N ASN A 84 1.21 -25.64 -3.96
CA ASN A 84 0.62 -26.90 -3.46
C ASN A 84 0.98 -27.30 -2.03
N SER A 85 2.04 -26.73 -1.42
CA SER A 85 2.51 -27.12 -0.10
C SER A 85 2.16 -26.03 0.93
N GLN A 86 1.37 -26.43 1.94
CA GLN A 86 1.25 -25.68 3.20
C GLN A 86 2.66 -25.40 3.73
N PHE A 87 3.07 -24.14 3.67
CA PHE A 87 4.25 -23.70 4.39
C PHE A 87 3.93 -23.77 5.89
N GLU A 88 4.55 -24.71 6.59
CA GLU A 88 4.49 -24.81 8.04
C GLU A 88 5.71 -24.10 8.64
N GLU A 89 5.48 -22.98 9.31
CA GLU A 89 6.53 -22.28 10.04
C GLU A 89 6.82 -23.06 11.34
N PRO A 90 8.02 -23.67 11.50
CA PRO A 90 8.27 -24.65 12.55
C PRO A 90 8.15 -24.09 13.97
N ASP A 91 8.30 -22.77 14.12
CA ASP A 91 8.30 -22.08 15.42
C ASP A 91 6.98 -21.36 15.74
N GLN A 92 5.98 -21.41 14.84
CA GLN A 92 4.67 -20.79 15.07
C GLN A 92 3.54 -21.82 14.99
N PRO A 93 2.68 -21.95 16.01
CA PRO A 93 1.49 -22.78 15.90
C PRO A 93 0.55 -22.16 14.86
N MET A 94 0.40 -22.81 13.70
CA MET A 94 -0.60 -22.42 12.71
C MET A 94 -1.99 -22.62 13.31
N GLN A 95 -2.79 -21.55 13.35
CA GLN A 95 -4.18 -21.61 13.78
C GLN A 95 -5.05 -22.12 12.63
N SER A 96 -6.10 -22.89 12.95
CA SER A 96 -7.08 -23.27 11.94
C SER A 96 -7.85 -22.03 11.45
N VAL A 97 -8.39 -22.08 10.23
CA VAL A 97 -9.22 -20.99 9.71
C VAL A 97 -10.42 -20.72 10.63
N ASP A 98 -10.99 -21.78 11.22
CA ASP A 98 -12.11 -21.67 12.15
C ASP A 98 -11.71 -20.93 13.44
N ASP A 99 -10.55 -21.27 14.03
CA ASP A 99 -10.03 -20.58 15.23
C ASP A 99 -9.73 -19.10 14.95
N ILE A 100 -9.17 -18.79 13.77
CA ILE A 100 -8.90 -17.41 13.34
C ILE A 100 -10.20 -16.63 13.24
N MET A 101 -11.21 -17.18 12.59
CA MET A 101 -12.51 -16.52 12.44
C MET A 101 -13.21 -16.33 13.78
N GLN A 102 -13.14 -17.32 14.67
CA GLN A 102 -13.69 -17.21 16.02
C GLN A 102 -13.05 -16.07 16.82
N ILE A 103 -11.73 -15.92 16.77
CA ILE A 103 -11.02 -14.82 17.44
C ILE A 103 -11.42 -13.47 16.85
N ILE A 104 -11.57 -13.36 15.53
CA ILE A 104 -12.03 -12.13 14.87
C ILE A 104 -13.44 -11.76 15.34
N ASP A 105 -14.36 -12.73 15.37
CA ASP A 105 -15.74 -12.52 15.81
C ASP A 105 -15.78 -12.08 17.29
N GLU A 106 -14.99 -12.72 18.15
CA GLU A 106 -14.87 -12.32 19.56
C GLU A 106 -14.33 -10.90 19.71
N ALA A 107 -13.34 -10.50 18.90
CA ALA A 107 -12.75 -9.16 18.93
C ALA A 107 -13.72 -8.05 18.47
N THR A 108 -14.84 -8.40 17.81
CA THR A 108 -15.90 -7.43 17.52
C THR A 108 -16.74 -7.06 18.74
N LEU A 109 -16.68 -7.87 19.81
CA LEU A 109 -17.42 -7.60 21.04
C LEU A 109 -16.66 -6.59 21.92
N PRO A 110 -17.28 -5.47 22.31
CA PRO A 110 -16.66 -4.55 23.25
C PRO A 110 -16.52 -5.23 24.62
N ALA A 111 -15.43 -4.95 25.33
CA ALA A 111 -15.18 -5.51 26.66
C ALA A 111 -16.37 -5.29 27.60
N ALA A 112 -16.84 -6.38 28.22
CA ALA A 112 -17.90 -6.35 29.20
C ALA A 112 -17.49 -5.47 30.39
N GLY A 113 -18.12 -4.29 30.51
CA GLY A 113 -17.84 -3.31 31.56
C GLY A 113 -17.57 -1.88 31.06
N THR A 114 -17.32 -1.68 29.77
CA THR A 114 -17.09 -0.33 29.20
C THR A 114 -18.35 0.55 29.16
N ARG A 115 -19.55 -0.05 29.22
CA ARG A 115 -20.81 0.71 29.33
C ARG A 115 -20.92 1.50 30.64
N SER A 116 -20.18 1.14 31.68
CA SER A 116 -20.26 1.87 32.95
C SER A 116 -19.30 3.07 33.00
N LEU A 117 -18.20 3.09 32.24
CA LEU A 117 -17.25 4.22 32.27
C LEU A 117 -17.64 5.33 31.28
N ASN A 118 -18.27 4.98 30.15
CA ASN A 118 -18.76 5.96 29.18
C ASN A 118 -19.85 6.85 29.77
N GLN A 119 -20.65 6.38 30.73
CA GLN A 119 -21.67 7.22 31.38
C GLN A 119 -21.09 8.38 32.22
N TYR A 120 -19.82 8.29 32.65
CA TYR A 120 -19.19 9.30 33.52
C TYR A 120 -18.29 10.30 32.79
N LEU A 121 -17.92 10.06 31.52
CA LEU A 121 -17.11 11.02 30.74
C LEU A 121 -17.93 11.92 29.81
N THR A 122 -19.16 11.54 29.41
CA THR A 122 -20.01 12.41 28.57
C THR A 122 -20.80 13.46 29.36
N GLY A 123 -20.76 13.42 30.70
CA GLY A 123 -21.59 14.27 31.57
C GLY A 123 -20.90 15.52 32.14
N SER A 124 -19.81 16.00 31.54
CA SER A 124 -19.07 17.17 32.08
C SER A 124 -18.59 18.17 31.01
N LEU A 125 -19.33 18.33 29.92
CA LEU A 125 -19.21 19.51 29.07
C LEU A 125 -20.62 20.04 28.79
N ASP A 126 -21.19 20.70 29.79
CA ASP A 126 -22.25 21.69 29.58
C ASP A 126 -21.65 22.81 28.73
N ILE A 127 -21.84 22.75 27.41
CA ILE A 127 -21.65 23.86 26.48
C ILE A 127 -22.99 24.05 25.79
N ASP A 128 -23.78 24.91 26.42
CA ASP A 128 -24.91 25.71 25.92
C ASP A 128 -25.46 25.33 24.53
N ASP A 129 -26.56 24.58 24.55
CA ASP A 129 -27.40 24.26 23.40
C ASP A 129 -28.46 25.36 23.22
N ASP A 130 -27.99 26.59 22.96
CA ASP A 130 -28.84 27.80 22.93
C ASP A 130 -28.57 28.64 21.66
N MET A 131 -28.74 28.03 20.49
CA MET A 131 -29.01 28.76 19.24
C MET A 131 -30.05 28.00 18.42
N GLU A 132 -31.31 28.12 18.85
CA GLU A 132 -32.46 27.90 17.98
C GLU A 132 -32.45 28.90 16.81
N GLU A 133 -32.69 28.35 15.61
CA GLU A 133 -33.43 28.92 14.48
C GLU A 133 -33.28 30.42 14.17
N ASP A 134 -32.61 30.71 13.05
CA ASP A 134 -33.26 31.55 12.04
C ASP A 134 -32.87 31.11 10.62
N LEU A 135 -33.79 30.35 10.01
CA LEU A 135 -33.84 30.17 8.55
C LEU A 135 -34.67 31.34 8.00
N GLU A 136 -34.03 32.48 7.75
CA GLU A 136 -34.55 33.47 6.80
C GLU A 136 -33.70 33.48 5.53
N SER A 137 -34.35 32.99 4.48
CA SER A 137 -34.03 33.13 3.06
C SER A 137 -33.90 34.59 2.62
N ASP A 138 -32.88 34.91 1.82
CA ASP A 138 -33.08 35.68 0.59
C ASP A 138 -31.96 35.40 -0.45
N PRO A 139 -32.27 35.32 -1.75
CA PRO A 139 -31.32 35.15 -2.84
C PRO A 139 -30.78 36.49 -3.35
N ASP A 140 -29.70 36.39 -4.14
CA ASP A 140 -29.06 37.44 -4.94
C ASP A 140 -28.11 38.41 -4.19
N LEU A 141 -26.87 38.51 -4.69
CA LEU A 141 -26.20 39.75 -5.08
C LEU A 141 -24.76 39.45 -5.62
N ASP A 142 -24.64 39.60 -6.95
CA ASP A 142 -23.47 39.78 -7.84
C ASP A 142 -22.23 38.84 -7.81
#